data_AF-A0A2P4XJ20-F1
#
_entry.id   AF-A0A2P4XJ20-F1
#
_cell.length_a   1.000
_cell.length_b   1.000
_cell.length_c   1.000
_cell.angle_alpha   90.00
_cell.angle_beta   90.00
_cell.angle_gamma   90.00
#
_symmetry.space_group_name_H-M   'P 1'
#
loop_
_entity.id
_entity.type
_entity.pdbx_description
1 polymer ?
#
loop_
_entity_poly.entity_id
_entity_poly.type
_entity_poly.pdbx_seq_one_letter_code
_entity_poly.pdbx_strand_id
1 'polypeptide(L)'
;MLEPDEQFTVLRLSGGVPKEPNVIRTLCLQLGPDFMRDQIIVETSDHARLSLTIAYNWRFRVDPSKPAEAAKVFNVKDFTGDACKTLASRIRGAVAVQNFDHFHKHSAQIIRTSIFGLDENNKLRDELIFPANNLCITNVDIQSAEPVDQLTRESLQKSVQLAIEITTKSQEARAKAIAMKEEEAANGELLTQQLENQSSAEQARKNLVQLTAECKAVEEEAAAVSRARALAQAAEIEGQAAVRQAELRAKAERIEHEAHVARVKEDQMMSVAHAERLAEVEVRKKRELMTIEAEKFQQMVSSVGQDTLVALARAGPDGQVKMLEALGLSGYLITDGKSPVNLLGTAEGIIRGISQAEQ
;
A
#
# COMPACT_ATOMS: atom_id res chain seq x y z
N MET A 1 108.79 -34.48 34.59
CA MET A 1 109.25 -34.33 35.98
C MET A 1 110.11 -33.08 36.03
N LEU A 2 109.99 -32.28 37.09
CA LEU A 2 110.77 -31.05 37.24
C LEU A 2 112.26 -31.38 37.46
N GLU A 3 113.14 -30.55 36.90
CA GLU A 3 114.57 -30.58 37.22
C GLU A 3 114.85 -29.97 38.61
N PRO A 4 116.02 -30.21 39.24
CA PRO A 4 116.30 -29.81 40.63
C PRO A 4 116.12 -28.31 40.95
N ASP A 5 116.32 -27.44 39.96
CA ASP A 5 116.18 -25.97 40.09
C ASP A 5 114.90 -25.42 39.45
N GLU A 6 114.02 -26.28 38.92
CA GLU A 6 112.80 -25.88 38.22
C GLU A 6 111.61 -25.76 39.19
N GLN A 7 110.88 -24.64 39.12
CA GLN A 7 109.73 -24.37 40.00
C GLN A 7 108.44 -24.20 39.18
N PHE A 8 107.34 -24.75 39.69
CA PHE A 8 106.03 -24.46 39.14
C PHE A 8 105.61 -23.02 39.44
N THR A 9 105.15 -22.31 38.41
CA THR A 9 104.48 -21.03 38.59
C THR A 9 103.05 -21.29 39.06
N VAL A 10 102.76 -20.98 40.34
CA VAL A 10 101.41 -21.10 40.89
C VAL A 10 100.54 -19.96 40.37
N LEU A 11 99.44 -20.29 39.71
CA LEU A 11 98.47 -19.32 39.22
C LEU A 11 97.34 -19.14 40.21
N ARG A 12 96.91 -17.88 40.38
CA ARG A 12 95.75 -17.49 41.19
C ARG A 12 94.76 -16.80 40.28
N LEU A 13 93.63 -17.45 40.04
CA LEU A 13 92.61 -16.98 39.11
C LEU A 13 91.36 -16.52 39.87
N SER A 14 90.65 -15.55 39.28
CA SER A 14 89.35 -15.11 39.76
C SER A 14 88.28 -16.19 39.61
N GLY A 15 87.52 -16.42 40.67
CA GLY A 15 86.45 -17.44 40.74
C GLY A 15 85.14 -16.86 41.27
N GLY A 16 84.06 -17.63 41.24
CA GLY A 16 82.75 -17.19 41.74
C GLY A 16 81.89 -16.42 40.73
N VAL A 17 80.65 -16.14 41.14
CA VAL A 17 79.63 -15.30 40.46
C VAL A 17 78.93 -14.49 41.57
N PRO A 18 79.26 -13.20 41.78
CA PRO A 18 80.20 -12.35 41.03
C PRO A 18 81.67 -12.80 41.16
N LYS A 19 82.52 -12.35 40.22
CA LYS A 19 83.94 -12.71 40.20
C LYS A 19 84.72 -12.09 41.37
N GLU A 20 85.27 -12.94 42.22
CA GLU A 20 86.16 -12.58 43.32
C GLU A 20 87.62 -12.95 42.99
N PRO A 21 88.59 -12.07 43.31
CA PRO A 21 89.99 -12.30 42.99
C PRO A 21 90.62 -13.38 43.88
N ASN A 22 91.55 -14.15 43.32
CA ASN A 22 92.38 -15.16 44.00
C ASN A 22 91.65 -16.37 44.63
N VAL A 23 90.44 -16.69 44.17
CA VAL A 23 89.67 -17.84 44.69
C VAL A 23 90.23 -19.18 44.20
N ILE A 24 90.61 -19.26 42.92
CA ILE A 24 91.08 -20.51 42.30
C ILE A 24 92.60 -20.54 42.31
N ARG A 25 93.19 -21.60 42.86
CA ARG A 25 94.64 -21.85 42.82
C ARG A 25 94.91 -23.05 41.95
N THR A 26 95.66 -22.87 40.87
CA THR A 26 95.99 -23.94 39.93
C THR A 26 97.46 -23.92 39.56
N LEU A 27 97.99 -25.10 39.27
CA LEU A 27 99.35 -25.29 38.72
C LEU A 27 99.31 -25.35 37.19
N CYS A 28 98.22 -25.85 36.63
CA CYS A 28 98.04 -25.98 35.18
C CYS A 28 97.09 -24.89 34.68
N LEU A 29 97.51 -24.18 33.64
CA LEU A 29 96.62 -23.28 32.91
C LEU A 29 95.87 -24.05 31.82
N GLN A 30 94.55 -23.98 31.84
CA GLN A 30 93.72 -24.55 30.78
C GLN A 30 93.75 -23.62 29.57
N LEU A 31 94.16 -24.15 28.41
CA LEU A 31 94.24 -23.38 27.17
C LEU A 31 92.87 -23.21 26.47
N GLY A 32 91.84 -23.88 26.96
CA GLY A 32 90.48 -23.88 26.41
C GLY A 32 90.28 -24.93 25.30
N PRO A 33 89.11 -24.93 24.63
CA PRO A 33 87.99 -23.99 24.80
C PRO A 33 87.22 -24.22 26.11
N ASP A 34 86.90 -23.14 26.81
CA ASP A 34 86.10 -23.16 28.04
C ASP A 34 85.29 -21.85 28.15
N PHE A 35 84.45 -21.71 29.16
CA PHE A 35 83.64 -20.52 29.39
C PHE A 35 83.80 -19.97 30.80
N MET A 36 83.74 -18.65 30.95
CA MET A 36 83.76 -17.97 32.24
C MET A 36 82.47 -17.20 32.45
N ARG A 37 81.79 -17.42 33.58
CA ARG A 37 80.57 -16.69 33.95
C ARG A 37 80.88 -15.54 34.89
N ASP A 38 80.25 -14.40 34.69
CA ASP A 38 80.35 -13.24 35.58
C ASP A 38 78.97 -12.60 35.79
N GLN A 39 78.82 -11.89 36.91
CA GLN A 39 77.62 -11.11 37.21
C GLN A 39 78.01 -9.64 37.38
N ILE A 40 77.46 -8.79 36.51
CA ILE A 40 77.74 -7.37 36.50
C ILE A 40 76.46 -6.58 36.74
N ILE A 41 76.55 -5.55 37.57
CA ILE A 41 75.49 -4.57 37.74
C ILE A 41 75.79 -3.41 36.79
N VAL A 42 74.80 -3.07 35.96
CA VAL A 42 74.84 -1.98 34.99
C VAL A 42 73.69 -1.00 35.25
N GLU A 43 73.84 0.22 34.76
CA GLU A 43 72.84 1.27 34.86
C GLU A 43 72.61 1.86 33.47
N THR A 44 71.34 2.04 33.09
CA THR A 44 70.93 2.63 31.81
C THR A 44 70.82 4.15 31.90
N SER A 45 70.60 4.85 30.78
CA SER A 45 70.37 6.31 30.77
C SER A 45 69.22 6.77 31.67
N ASP A 46 68.22 5.90 31.82
CA ASP A 46 66.99 6.16 32.58
C ASP A 46 67.14 5.71 34.05
N HIS A 47 68.37 5.55 34.53
CA HIS A 47 68.71 5.14 35.90
C HIS A 47 68.16 3.76 36.33
N ALA A 48 67.74 2.92 35.38
CA ALA A 48 67.36 1.54 35.67
C ALA A 48 68.61 0.69 35.95
N ARG A 49 68.64 0.06 37.12
CA ARG A 49 69.74 -0.83 37.53
C ARG A 49 69.41 -2.26 37.17
N LEU A 50 70.29 -2.89 36.38
CA LEU A 50 70.14 -4.25 35.88
C LEU A 50 71.30 -5.12 36.37
N SER A 51 70.97 -6.33 36.81
CA SER A 51 71.93 -7.38 37.07
C SER A 51 71.99 -8.27 35.83
N LEU A 52 73.15 -8.28 35.17
CA LEU A 52 73.41 -9.13 34.01
C LEU A 52 74.29 -10.31 34.44
N THR A 53 73.84 -11.53 34.15
CA THR A 53 74.69 -12.72 34.22
C THR A 53 75.14 -13.08 32.83
N ILE A 54 76.45 -13.04 32.58
CA ILE A 54 77.05 -13.18 31.26
C ILE A 54 78.07 -14.31 31.29
N ALA A 55 78.06 -15.15 30.27
CA ALA A 55 79.07 -16.16 30.02
C ALA A 55 79.92 -15.76 28.80
N TYR A 56 81.24 -15.76 28.97
CA TYR A 56 82.19 -15.47 27.92
C TYR A 56 82.85 -16.79 27.49
N ASN A 57 82.72 -17.16 26.23
CA ASN A 57 83.40 -18.32 25.66
C ASN A 57 84.79 -17.89 25.21
N TRP A 58 85.80 -18.59 25.69
CA TRP A 58 87.19 -18.20 25.49
C TRP A 58 88.08 -19.39 25.10
N ARG A 59 89.15 -19.07 24.38
CA ARG A 59 90.24 -19.99 24.05
C ARG A 59 91.54 -19.20 23.98
N PHE A 60 92.66 -19.81 24.33
CA PHE A 60 93.96 -19.22 24.06
C PHE A 60 94.40 -19.54 22.64
N ARG A 61 94.84 -18.53 21.90
CA ARG A 61 95.43 -18.73 20.57
C ARG A 61 96.94 -18.88 20.73
N VAL A 62 97.41 -20.12 20.77
CA VAL A 62 98.82 -20.46 20.94
C VAL A 62 99.21 -21.51 19.90
N ASP A 63 100.26 -21.23 19.13
CA ASP A 63 100.86 -22.21 18.25
C ASP A 63 101.88 -23.06 19.03
N PRO A 64 101.73 -24.40 19.10
CA PRO A 64 102.68 -25.27 19.81
C PRO A 64 104.11 -25.20 19.28
N SER A 65 104.30 -24.73 18.05
CA SER A 65 105.59 -24.63 17.37
C SER A 65 106.43 -23.41 17.79
N LYS A 66 105.86 -22.45 18.54
CA LYS A 66 106.56 -21.21 18.94
C LYS A 66 106.56 -21.03 20.47
N PRO A 67 107.63 -21.43 21.16
CA PRO A 67 107.69 -21.37 22.62
C PRO A 67 107.62 -19.93 23.18
N ALA A 68 108.06 -18.93 22.40
CA ALA A 68 107.98 -17.52 22.79
C ALA A 68 106.53 -16.98 22.84
N GLU A 69 105.63 -17.50 21.99
CA GLU A 69 104.21 -17.13 22.03
C GLU A 69 103.47 -17.85 23.16
N ALA A 70 103.88 -19.08 23.50
CA ALA A 70 103.35 -19.82 24.64
C ALA A 70 103.69 -19.14 25.99
N ALA A 71 104.86 -18.52 26.12
CA ALA A 71 105.25 -17.78 27.33
C ALA A 71 104.35 -16.56 27.58
N LYS A 72 103.84 -15.90 26.52
CA LYS A 72 102.98 -14.72 26.66
C LYS A 72 101.69 -15.00 27.42
N VAL A 73 101.19 -16.22 27.35
CA VAL A 73 99.97 -16.64 28.05
C VAL A 73 100.07 -16.40 29.56
N PHE A 74 101.27 -16.55 30.13
CA PHE A 74 101.55 -16.37 31.56
C PHE A 74 101.87 -14.92 31.96
N ASN A 75 101.91 -13.96 31.01
CA ASN A 75 102.16 -12.55 31.33
C ASN A 75 101.10 -11.97 32.29
N VAL A 76 99.86 -12.47 32.17
CA VAL A 76 98.74 -12.03 33.00
C VAL A 76 98.50 -13.10 34.06
N LYS A 77 98.81 -12.75 35.32
CA LYS A 77 98.67 -13.67 36.47
C LYS A 77 97.23 -14.16 36.69
N ASP A 78 96.26 -13.28 36.50
CA ASP A 78 94.82 -13.57 36.59
C ASP A 78 94.10 -13.13 35.32
N PHE A 79 94.20 -13.96 34.28
CA PHE A 79 93.58 -13.65 32.99
C PHE A 79 92.05 -13.58 33.07
N THR A 80 91.42 -14.41 33.90
CA THR A 80 89.96 -14.44 34.09
C THR A 80 89.48 -13.14 34.71
N GLY A 81 90.14 -12.67 35.77
CA GLY A 81 89.79 -11.41 36.43
C GLY A 81 90.00 -10.20 35.52
N ASP A 82 91.13 -10.14 34.81
CA ASP A 82 91.45 -9.03 33.90
C ASP A 82 90.49 -8.97 32.70
N ALA A 83 90.17 -10.12 32.11
CA ALA A 83 89.22 -10.23 31.01
C ALA A 83 87.81 -9.80 31.46
N CYS A 84 87.28 -10.38 32.55
CA CYS A 84 85.96 -10.01 33.08
C CYS A 84 85.89 -8.53 33.44
N LYS A 85 86.94 -7.96 34.08
CA LYS A 85 86.98 -6.55 34.45
C LYS A 85 86.93 -5.61 33.22
N THR A 86 87.71 -5.93 32.18
CA THR A 86 87.75 -5.15 30.94
C THR A 86 86.40 -5.22 30.20
N LEU A 87 85.82 -6.42 30.07
CA LEU A 87 84.53 -6.62 29.43
C LEU A 87 83.41 -5.92 30.20
N ALA A 88 83.37 -6.08 31.52
CA ALA A 88 82.39 -5.42 32.37
C ALA A 88 82.44 -3.90 32.22
N SER A 89 83.63 -3.31 32.09
CA SER A 89 83.79 -1.88 31.84
C SER A 89 83.21 -1.44 30.50
N ARG A 90 83.43 -2.21 29.43
CA ARG A 90 82.88 -1.92 28.09
C ARG A 90 81.36 -2.03 28.07
N ILE A 91 80.82 -3.08 28.68
CA ILE A 91 79.37 -3.30 28.75
C ILE A 91 78.71 -2.19 29.56
N ARG A 92 79.26 -1.82 30.72
CA ARG A 92 78.75 -0.68 31.52
C ARG A 92 78.71 0.61 30.72
N GLY A 93 79.78 0.92 29.98
CA GLY A 93 79.84 2.12 29.13
C GLY A 93 78.80 2.14 28.02
N ALA A 94 78.56 1.00 27.36
CA ALA A 94 77.57 0.89 26.29
C ALA A 94 76.13 0.95 26.80
N VAL A 95 75.84 0.33 27.95
CA VAL A 95 74.49 0.31 28.54
C VAL A 95 74.09 1.68 29.08
N ALA A 96 75.04 2.44 29.65
CA ALA A 96 74.77 3.77 30.21
C ALA A 96 74.22 4.78 29.20
N VAL A 97 74.48 4.59 27.91
CA VAL A 97 73.98 5.48 26.83
C VAL A 97 72.57 5.08 26.35
N GLN A 98 72.12 3.87 26.67
CA GLN A 98 70.89 3.30 26.14
C GLN A 98 69.75 3.40 27.15
N ASN A 99 68.53 3.63 26.65
CA ASN A 99 67.31 3.54 27.45
C ASN A 99 67.04 2.07 27.83
N PHE A 100 66.44 1.84 28.99
CA PHE A 100 66.00 0.54 29.48
C PHE A 100 65.14 -0.25 28.48
N ASP A 101 64.09 0.33 27.87
CA ASP A 101 63.21 -0.42 26.95
C ASP A 101 63.96 -0.84 25.67
N HIS A 102 64.78 0.06 25.13
CA HIS A 102 65.62 -0.22 23.97
C HIS A 102 66.67 -1.30 24.29
N PHE A 103 67.29 -1.22 25.47
CA PHE A 103 68.23 -2.23 25.94
C PHE A 103 67.56 -3.59 26.19
N HIS A 104 66.35 -3.62 26.74
CA HIS A 104 65.61 -4.87 26.98
C HIS A 104 65.29 -5.59 25.66
N LYS A 105 64.90 -4.86 24.61
CA LYS A 105 64.60 -5.41 23.28
C LYS A 105 65.84 -5.81 22.48
N HIS A 106 66.97 -5.12 22.67
CA HIS A 106 68.18 -5.28 21.85
C HIS A 106 69.45 -5.63 22.65
N SER A 107 69.28 -6.20 23.84
CA SER A 107 70.36 -6.52 24.79
C SER A 107 71.48 -7.33 24.16
N ALA A 108 71.14 -8.39 23.41
CA ALA A 108 72.10 -9.24 22.72
C ALA A 108 72.96 -8.48 21.72
N GLN A 109 72.37 -7.57 20.94
CA GLN A 109 73.09 -6.81 19.92
C GLN A 109 73.98 -5.74 20.57
N ILE A 110 73.48 -5.03 21.58
CA ILE A 110 74.21 -3.96 22.26
C ILE A 110 75.45 -4.52 22.98
N ILE A 111 75.30 -5.63 23.71
CA ILE A 111 76.39 -6.25 24.45
C ILE A 111 77.45 -6.82 23.48
N ARG A 112 77.05 -7.54 22.43
CA ARG A 112 78.01 -8.06 21.44
C ARG A 112 78.76 -6.93 20.73
N THR A 113 78.06 -5.86 20.35
CA THR A 113 78.69 -4.69 19.70
C THR A 113 79.68 -4.00 20.64
N SER A 114 79.37 -3.92 21.95
CA SER A 114 80.25 -3.31 22.94
C SER A 114 81.56 -4.08 23.18
N ILE A 115 81.53 -5.40 23.04
CA ILE A 115 82.66 -6.28 23.31
C ILE A 115 83.55 -6.42 22.09
N PHE A 116 82.97 -6.83 20.96
CA PHE A 116 83.72 -7.12 19.75
C PHE A 116 84.08 -5.86 18.94
N GLY A 117 83.28 -4.79 19.07
CA GLY A 117 83.40 -3.61 18.24
C GLY A 117 82.91 -3.82 16.81
N LEU A 118 82.92 -2.74 16.04
CA LEU A 118 82.58 -2.72 14.62
C LEU A 118 83.87 -2.63 13.81
N ASP A 119 83.95 -3.40 12.72
CA ASP A 119 84.99 -3.24 11.71
C ASP A 119 84.78 -2.00 10.85
N GLU A 120 85.78 -1.65 10.03
CA GLU A 120 85.76 -0.53 9.07
C GLU A 120 84.57 -0.60 8.09
N ASN A 121 83.95 -1.77 7.94
CA ASN A 121 82.76 -2.03 7.12
C ASN A 121 81.45 -2.12 7.92
N ASN A 122 81.41 -1.63 9.17
CA ASN A 122 80.25 -1.70 10.09
C ASN A 122 79.74 -3.13 10.38
N LYS A 123 80.58 -4.15 10.19
CA LYS A 123 80.28 -5.54 10.57
C LYS A 123 80.85 -5.84 11.95
N LEU A 124 80.16 -6.69 12.70
CA LEU A 124 80.60 -7.10 14.03
C LEU A 124 81.84 -7.99 13.90
N ARG A 125 82.91 -7.72 14.67
CA ARG A 125 84.06 -8.61 14.73
C ARG A 125 83.67 -9.93 15.37
N ASP A 126 84.15 -11.05 14.83
CA ASP A 126 83.80 -12.37 15.35
C ASP A 126 84.58 -12.75 16.62
N GLU A 127 85.76 -12.15 16.84
CA GLU A 127 86.64 -12.51 17.96
C GLU A 127 87.34 -11.29 18.56
N LEU A 128 87.45 -11.25 19.89
CA LEU A 128 88.22 -10.25 20.62
C LEU A 128 89.50 -10.90 21.16
N ILE A 129 90.65 -10.38 20.74
CA ILE A 129 91.97 -10.88 21.15
C ILE A 129 92.61 -9.91 22.13
N PHE A 130 93.03 -10.43 23.29
CA PHE A 130 93.85 -9.69 24.24
C PHE A 130 95.33 -9.83 23.85
N PRO A 131 96.02 -8.72 23.49
CA PRO A 131 97.40 -8.80 23.00
C PRO A 131 98.41 -9.18 24.09
N ALA A 132 98.06 -9.01 25.37
CA ALA A 132 98.96 -9.26 26.49
C ALA A 132 99.22 -10.76 26.73
N ASN A 133 98.21 -11.60 26.53
CA ASN A 133 98.23 -13.03 26.86
C ASN A 133 97.65 -13.94 25.75
N ASN A 134 97.31 -13.38 24.57
CA ASN A 134 96.68 -14.10 23.46
C ASN A 134 95.35 -14.79 23.83
N LEU A 135 94.65 -14.30 24.87
CA LEU A 135 93.30 -14.76 25.18
C LEU A 135 92.34 -14.29 24.09
N CYS A 136 91.60 -15.22 23.51
CA CYS A 136 90.63 -14.97 22.47
C CYS A 136 89.22 -15.24 23.02
N ILE A 137 88.36 -14.23 23.02
CA ILE A 137 86.94 -14.39 23.30
C ILE A 137 86.23 -14.62 21.97
N THR A 138 85.52 -15.74 21.87
CA THR A 138 84.88 -16.19 20.63
C THR A 138 83.39 -15.91 20.61
N ASN A 139 82.72 -15.97 21.77
CA ASN A 139 81.30 -15.69 21.87
C ASN A 139 80.94 -15.17 23.27
N VAL A 140 79.81 -14.48 23.35
CA VAL A 140 79.27 -13.93 24.60
C VAL A 140 77.79 -14.29 24.69
N ASP A 141 77.45 -15.03 25.73
CA ASP A 141 76.11 -15.52 26.00
C ASP A 141 75.53 -14.80 27.21
N ILE A 142 74.40 -14.11 27.03
CA ILE A 142 73.70 -13.41 28.11
C ILE A 142 72.70 -14.40 28.70
N GLN A 143 72.94 -14.82 29.94
CA GLN A 143 72.11 -15.82 30.61
C GLN A 143 70.86 -15.19 31.22
N SER A 144 71.01 -14.03 31.87
CA SER A 144 69.91 -13.29 32.46
C SER A 144 70.19 -11.80 32.46
N ALA A 145 69.11 -11.02 32.35
CA ALA A 145 69.11 -9.57 32.48
C ALA A 145 67.92 -9.16 33.35
N GLU A 146 68.15 -9.07 34.66
CA GLU A 146 67.09 -8.81 35.63
C GLU A 146 67.20 -7.42 36.25
N PRO A 147 66.10 -6.67 36.37
CA PRO A 147 66.07 -5.47 37.19
C PRO A 147 66.34 -5.79 38.65
N VAL A 148 67.25 -5.02 39.24
CA VAL A 148 67.61 -5.11 40.66
C VAL A 148 66.51 -4.50 41.53
N ASP A 149 65.85 -3.45 41.03
CA ASP A 149 64.80 -2.76 41.76
C ASP A 149 63.45 -3.48 41.62
N GLN A 150 62.83 -3.77 42.77
CA GLN A 150 61.54 -4.43 42.84
C GLN A 150 60.43 -3.60 42.19
N LEU A 151 60.46 -2.28 42.31
CA LEU A 151 59.44 -1.39 41.72
C LEU A 151 59.45 -1.47 40.18
N THR A 152 60.63 -1.54 39.58
CA THR A 152 60.76 -1.68 38.12
C THR A 152 60.24 -3.04 37.62
N ARG A 153 60.46 -4.11 38.40
CA ARG A 153 59.93 -5.45 38.10
C ARG A 153 58.41 -5.49 38.16
N GLU A 154 57.82 -4.91 39.20
CA GLU A 154 56.36 -4.81 39.35
C GLU A 154 55.75 -3.96 38.23
N SER A 155 56.42 -2.88 37.83
CA SER A 155 55.97 -2.02 36.73
C SER A 155 55.96 -2.75 35.39
N LEU A 156 57.01 -3.53 35.10
CA LEU A 156 57.07 -4.41 33.94
C LEU A 156 55.94 -5.45 33.95
N GLN A 157 55.68 -6.06 35.10
CA GLN A 157 54.60 -7.05 35.24
C GLN A 157 53.22 -6.44 34.95
N LYS A 158 52.97 -5.22 35.46
CA LYS A 158 51.75 -4.46 35.15
C LYS A 158 51.66 -4.12 33.66
N SER A 159 52.76 -3.73 33.02
CA SER A 159 52.79 -3.47 31.58
C SER A 159 52.45 -4.71 30.76
N VAL A 160 52.95 -5.89 31.13
CA VAL A 160 52.61 -7.15 30.46
C VAL A 160 51.13 -7.49 30.65
N GLN A 161 50.59 -7.33 31.85
CA GLN A 161 49.16 -7.54 32.13
C GLN A 161 48.28 -6.61 31.29
N LEU A 162 48.62 -5.32 31.23
CA LEU A 162 47.92 -4.34 30.40
C LEU A 162 48.01 -4.67 28.91
N ALA A 163 49.17 -5.12 28.42
CA ALA A 163 49.33 -5.53 27.03
C ALA A 163 48.39 -6.70 26.69
N ILE A 164 48.30 -7.71 27.57
CA ILE A 164 47.36 -8.82 27.40
C ILE A 164 45.93 -8.30 27.40
N GLU A 165 45.56 -7.45 28.36
CA GLU A 165 44.22 -6.87 28.43
C GLU A 165 43.85 -6.08 27.17
N ILE A 166 44.77 -5.27 26.64
CA ILE A 166 44.57 -4.52 25.40
C ILE A 166 44.36 -5.47 24.22
N THR A 167 45.16 -6.55 24.11
CA THR A 167 44.98 -7.53 23.04
C THR A 167 43.64 -8.26 23.15
N THR A 168 43.21 -8.63 24.36
CA THR A 168 41.92 -9.27 24.61
C THR A 168 40.76 -8.33 24.29
N LYS A 169 40.80 -7.08 24.75
CA LYS A 169 39.78 -6.06 24.44
C LYS A 169 39.72 -5.76 22.96
N SER A 170 40.86 -5.71 22.27
CA SER A 170 40.91 -5.52 20.82
C SER A 170 40.27 -6.69 20.07
N GLN A 171 40.55 -7.93 20.49
CA GLN A 171 39.90 -9.11 19.92
C GLN A 171 38.40 -9.15 20.19
N GLU A 172 37.96 -8.84 21.42
CA GLU A 172 36.54 -8.78 21.79
C GLU A 172 35.80 -7.70 20.98
N ALA A 173 36.37 -6.50 20.86
CA ALA A 173 35.80 -5.42 20.07
C ALA A 173 35.67 -5.80 18.59
N ARG A 174 36.68 -6.49 18.04
CA ARG A 174 36.63 -7.00 16.66
C ARG A 174 35.54 -8.06 16.49
N ALA A 175 35.39 -8.98 17.45
CA ALA A 175 34.34 -9.99 17.42
C ALA A 175 32.95 -9.36 17.48
N LYS A 176 32.73 -8.38 18.38
CA LYS A 176 31.47 -7.63 18.47
C LYS A 176 31.15 -6.86 17.19
N ALA A 177 32.15 -6.23 16.57
CA ALA A 177 31.96 -5.51 15.31
C ALA A 177 31.56 -6.44 14.16
N ILE A 178 32.12 -7.66 14.11
CA ILE A 178 31.73 -8.67 13.12
C ILE A 178 30.29 -9.13 13.37
N ALA A 179 29.94 -9.46 14.61
CA ALA A 179 28.59 -9.87 14.97
C ALA A 179 27.55 -8.79 14.64
N MET A 180 27.83 -7.52 14.99
CA MET A 180 26.93 -6.41 14.67
C MET A 180 26.77 -6.21 13.16
N LYS A 181 27.84 -6.36 12.38
CA LYS A 181 27.76 -6.28 10.92
C LYS A 181 26.88 -7.38 10.32
N GLU A 182 26.98 -8.59 10.85
CA GLU A 182 26.16 -9.74 10.43
C GLU A 182 24.69 -9.55 10.81
N GLU A 183 24.42 -9.02 12.00
CA GLU A 183 23.06 -8.68 12.45
C GLU A 183 22.42 -7.60 11.57
N GLU A 184 23.14 -6.52 11.24
CA GLU A 184 22.66 -5.47 10.35
C GLU A 184 22.41 -6.00 8.92
N ALA A 185 23.25 -6.91 8.43
CA ALA A 185 23.04 -7.55 7.13
C ALA A 185 21.76 -8.41 7.14
N ALA A 186 21.56 -9.24 8.17
CA ALA A 186 20.37 -10.05 8.34
C ALA A 186 19.09 -9.20 8.47
N ASN A 187 19.15 -8.10 9.22
CA ASN A 187 18.04 -7.16 9.33
C ASN A 187 17.73 -6.48 7.99
N GLY A 188 18.76 -6.13 7.22
CA GLY A 188 18.62 -5.59 5.87
C GLY A 188 17.91 -6.58 4.93
N GLU A 189 18.32 -7.85 4.93
CA GLU A 189 17.71 -8.92 4.14
C GLU A 189 16.26 -9.21 4.56
N LEU A 190 15.99 -9.21 5.86
CA LEU A 190 14.64 -9.40 6.38
C LEU A 190 13.72 -8.25 5.93
N LEU A 191 14.21 -7.01 5.99
CA LEU A 191 13.46 -5.84 5.55
C LEU A 191 13.17 -5.90 4.04
N THR A 192 14.14 -6.27 3.20
CA THR A 192 13.91 -6.40 1.75
C THR A 192 12.88 -7.50 1.46
N GLN A 193 12.98 -8.66 2.13
CA GLN A 193 11.97 -9.72 2.01
C GLN A 193 10.57 -9.26 2.45
N GLN A 194 10.47 -8.50 3.54
CA GLN A 194 9.20 -7.92 3.97
C GLN A 194 8.60 -6.98 2.93
N LEU A 195 9.42 -6.11 2.34
CA LEU A 195 9.00 -5.18 1.29
C LEU A 195 8.57 -5.91 0.02
N GLU A 196 9.29 -6.96 -0.39
CA GLU A 196 8.90 -7.80 -1.52
C GLU A 196 7.56 -8.49 -1.28
N ASN A 197 7.39 -9.08 -0.09
CA ASN A 197 6.12 -9.71 0.30
C ASN A 197 4.98 -8.70 0.30
N GLN A 198 5.17 -7.51 0.87
CA GLN A 198 4.16 -6.44 0.85
C GLN A 198 3.84 -5.97 -0.57
N SER A 199 4.84 -5.81 -1.43
CA SER A 199 4.65 -5.43 -2.83
C SER A 199 3.84 -6.49 -3.59
N SER A 200 4.17 -7.77 -3.42
CA SER A 200 3.41 -8.87 -4.03
C SER A 200 1.96 -8.94 -3.53
N ALA A 201 1.73 -8.69 -2.23
CA ALA A 201 0.40 -8.65 -1.65
C ALA A 201 -0.41 -7.46 -2.19
N GLU A 202 0.19 -6.28 -2.32
CA GLU A 202 -0.46 -5.11 -2.90
C GLU A 202 -0.75 -5.28 -4.41
N GLN A 203 0.12 -5.96 -5.16
CA GLN A 203 -0.17 -6.34 -6.55
C GLN A 203 -1.39 -7.27 -6.66
N ALA A 204 -1.44 -8.31 -5.83
CA ALA A 204 -2.59 -9.21 -5.78
C ALA A 204 -3.87 -8.47 -5.36
N ARG A 205 -3.76 -7.55 -4.38
CA ARG A 205 -4.86 -6.72 -3.91
C ARG A 205 -5.39 -5.81 -5.02
N LYS A 206 -4.52 -5.19 -5.81
CA LYS A 206 -4.92 -4.38 -6.97
C LYS A 206 -5.74 -5.20 -7.97
N ASN A 207 -5.30 -6.42 -8.27
CA ASN A 207 -6.02 -7.32 -9.18
C ASN A 207 -7.40 -7.70 -8.63
N LEU A 208 -7.49 -8.01 -7.34
CA LEU A 208 -8.77 -8.28 -6.68
C LEU A 208 -9.71 -7.07 -6.71
N VAL A 209 -9.19 -5.87 -6.45
CA VAL A 209 -9.98 -4.63 -6.52
C VAL A 209 -10.50 -4.38 -7.94
N GLN A 210 -9.67 -4.62 -8.96
CA GLN A 210 -10.10 -4.49 -10.35
C GLN A 210 -11.21 -5.49 -10.71
N LEU A 211 -11.01 -6.78 -10.40
CA LEU A 211 -12.02 -7.82 -10.67
C LEU A 211 -13.31 -7.56 -9.90
N THR A 212 -13.24 -7.10 -8.65
CA THR A 212 -14.43 -6.76 -7.87
C THR A 212 -15.16 -5.54 -8.43
N ALA A 213 -14.44 -4.55 -8.97
CA ALA A 213 -15.07 -3.43 -9.66
C ALA A 213 -15.75 -3.88 -10.96
N GLU A 214 -15.10 -4.74 -11.74
CA GLU A 214 -15.68 -5.33 -12.96
C GLU A 214 -16.94 -6.17 -12.65
N CYS A 215 -16.89 -7.04 -11.63
CA CYS A 215 -18.06 -7.79 -11.18
C CYS A 215 -19.21 -6.88 -10.74
N LYS A 216 -18.92 -5.83 -9.96
CA LYS A 216 -19.95 -4.87 -9.53
C LYS A 216 -20.58 -4.13 -10.72
N ALA A 217 -19.78 -3.73 -11.70
CA ALA A 217 -20.31 -3.09 -12.92
C ALA A 217 -21.26 -4.03 -13.67
N VAL A 218 -20.88 -5.31 -13.83
CA VAL A 218 -21.72 -6.32 -14.47
C VAL A 218 -22.98 -6.62 -13.66
N GLU A 219 -22.88 -6.69 -12.33
CA GLU A 219 -24.03 -6.89 -11.43
C GLU A 219 -25.02 -5.72 -11.52
N GLU A 220 -24.53 -4.48 -11.50
CA GLU A 220 -25.37 -3.28 -11.63
C GLU A 220 -26.04 -3.20 -13.00
N GLU A 221 -25.29 -3.48 -14.08
CA GLU A 221 -25.82 -3.56 -15.44
C GLU A 221 -26.88 -4.65 -15.55
N ALA A 222 -26.61 -5.86 -15.05
CA ALA A 222 -27.55 -6.97 -15.05
C ALA A 222 -28.82 -6.65 -14.26
N ALA A 223 -28.69 -6.00 -13.09
CA ALA A 223 -29.83 -5.56 -12.30
C ALA A 223 -30.64 -4.46 -13.02
N ALA A 224 -29.97 -3.52 -13.70
CA ALA A 224 -30.64 -2.47 -14.48
C ALA A 224 -31.37 -3.07 -15.69
N VAL A 225 -30.72 -3.93 -16.48
CA VAL A 225 -31.31 -4.61 -17.64
C VAL A 225 -32.46 -5.52 -17.22
N SER A 226 -32.30 -6.28 -16.14
CA SER A 226 -33.36 -7.15 -15.60
C SER A 226 -34.58 -6.35 -15.16
N ARG A 227 -34.37 -5.25 -14.40
CA ARG A 227 -35.45 -4.33 -14.01
C ARG A 227 -36.15 -3.70 -15.22
N ALA A 228 -35.38 -3.23 -16.20
CA ALA A 228 -35.93 -2.65 -17.42
C ALA A 228 -36.74 -3.67 -18.22
N ARG A 229 -36.25 -4.91 -18.36
CA ARG A 229 -36.99 -6.01 -19.01
C ARG A 229 -38.26 -6.37 -18.26
N ALA A 230 -38.21 -6.48 -16.93
CA ALA A 230 -39.38 -6.79 -16.12
C ALA A 230 -40.45 -5.69 -16.23
N LEU A 231 -40.06 -4.40 -16.19
CA LEU A 231 -40.97 -3.28 -16.40
C LEU A 231 -41.57 -3.26 -17.80
N ALA A 232 -40.74 -3.50 -18.83
CA ALA A 232 -41.22 -3.57 -20.22
C ALA A 232 -42.22 -4.72 -20.41
N GLN A 233 -41.94 -5.91 -19.87
CA GLN A 233 -42.85 -7.05 -19.91
C GLN A 233 -44.14 -6.77 -19.13
N ALA A 234 -44.06 -6.15 -17.95
CA ALA A 234 -45.24 -5.76 -17.18
C ALA A 234 -46.12 -4.78 -17.97
N ALA A 235 -45.52 -3.74 -18.56
CA ALA A 235 -46.21 -2.77 -19.40
C ALA A 235 -46.82 -3.40 -20.66
N GLU A 236 -46.13 -4.38 -21.27
CA GLU A 236 -46.66 -5.14 -22.41
C GLU A 236 -47.89 -5.96 -22.01
N ILE A 237 -47.84 -6.66 -20.87
CA ILE A 237 -48.98 -7.42 -20.35
C ILE A 237 -50.15 -6.49 -20.01
N GLU A 238 -49.91 -5.38 -19.34
CA GLU A 238 -50.93 -4.37 -19.05
C GLU A 238 -51.55 -3.79 -20.32
N GLY A 239 -50.72 -3.47 -21.33
CA GLY A 239 -51.19 -2.99 -22.62
C GLY A 239 -52.07 -4.02 -23.34
N GLN A 240 -51.63 -5.27 -23.41
CA GLN A 240 -52.42 -6.36 -24.00
C GLN A 240 -53.71 -6.65 -23.22
N ALA A 241 -53.66 -6.56 -21.88
CA ALA A 241 -54.83 -6.74 -21.02
C ALA A 241 -55.83 -5.59 -21.20
N ALA A 242 -55.37 -4.35 -21.30
CA ALA A 242 -56.19 -3.18 -21.55
C ALA A 242 -56.89 -3.25 -22.92
N VAL A 243 -56.17 -3.67 -23.97
CA VAL A 243 -56.77 -3.92 -25.30
C VAL A 243 -57.84 -5.00 -25.20
N ARG A 244 -57.54 -6.16 -24.58
CA ARG A 244 -58.52 -7.23 -24.39
C ARG A 244 -59.73 -6.77 -23.57
N GLN A 245 -59.52 -5.97 -22.53
CA GLN A 245 -60.59 -5.42 -21.70
C GLN A 245 -61.46 -4.45 -22.50
N ALA A 246 -60.86 -3.57 -23.30
CA ALA A 246 -61.57 -2.65 -24.18
C ALA A 246 -62.38 -3.41 -25.24
N GLU A 247 -61.83 -4.46 -25.85
CA GLU A 247 -62.55 -5.33 -26.78
C GLU A 247 -63.74 -6.02 -26.13
N LEU A 248 -63.57 -6.57 -24.92
CA LEU A 248 -64.66 -7.21 -24.19
C LEU A 248 -65.74 -6.22 -23.77
N ARG A 249 -65.35 -5.01 -23.34
CA ARG A 249 -66.30 -3.92 -23.04
C ARG A 249 -67.07 -3.49 -24.28
N ALA A 250 -66.39 -3.27 -25.41
CA ALA A 250 -67.05 -2.93 -26.67
C ALA A 250 -68.02 -4.02 -27.12
N LYS A 251 -67.67 -5.31 -26.93
CA LYS A 251 -68.59 -6.43 -27.18
C LYS A 251 -69.79 -6.41 -26.23
N ALA A 252 -69.58 -6.16 -24.93
CA ALA A 252 -70.66 -6.08 -23.95
C ALA A 252 -71.61 -4.91 -24.25
N GLU A 253 -71.06 -3.70 -24.46
CA GLU A 253 -71.83 -2.51 -24.85
C GLU A 253 -72.61 -2.75 -26.13
N ARG A 254 -72.00 -3.42 -27.13
CA ARG A 254 -72.70 -3.78 -28.36
C ARG A 254 -73.88 -4.71 -28.11
N ILE A 255 -73.71 -5.74 -27.27
CA ILE A 255 -74.81 -6.67 -26.92
C ILE A 255 -75.92 -5.91 -26.17
N GLU A 256 -75.57 -5.06 -25.20
CA GLU A 256 -76.53 -4.24 -24.47
C GLU A 256 -77.30 -3.28 -25.38
N HIS A 257 -76.61 -2.61 -26.30
CA HIS A 257 -77.24 -1.73 -27.29
C HIS A 257 -78.13 -2.51 -28.25
N GLU A 258 -77.68 -3.67 -28.77
CA GLU A 258 -78.49 -4.53 -29.63
C GLU A 258 -79.76 -5.01 -28.91
N ALA A 259 -79.64 -5.43 -27.64
CA ALA A 259 -80.78 -5.81 -26.81
C ALA A 259 -81.72 -4.63 -26.51
N HIS A 260 -81.17 -3.44 -26.24
CA HIS A 260 -81.95 -2.23 -25.98
C HIS A 260 -82.73 -1.80 -27.23
N VAL A 261 -82.08 -1.78 -28.39
CA VAL A 261 -82.72 -1.47 -29.68
C VAL A 261 -83.82 -2.49 -29.98
N ALA A 262 -83.59 -3.78 -29.74
CA ALA A 262 -84.60 -4.81 -29.92
C ALA A 262 -85.83 -4.55 -29.02
N ARG A 263 -85.61 -4.22 -27.73
CA ARG A 263 -86.71 -3.89 -26.80
C ARG A 263 -87.50 -2.66 -27.25
N VAL A 264 -86.79 -1.58 -27.62
CA VAL A 264 -87.43 -0.34 -28.08
C VAL A 264 -88.22 -0.58 -29.37
N LYS A 265 -87.71 -1.38 -30.30
CA LYS A 265 -88.44 -1.75 -31.52
C LYS A 265 -89.73 -2.50 -31.19
N GLU A 266 -89.68 -3.48 -30.28
CA GLU A 266 -90.87 -4.22 -29.86
C GLU A 266 -91.90 -3.29 -29.20
N ASP A 267 -91.47 -2.43 -28.27
CA ASP A 267 -92.33 -1.45 -27.62
C ASP A 267 -92.98 -0.49 -28.63
N GLN A 268 -92.19 0.00 -29.61
CA GLN A 268 -92.69 0.86 -30.68
C GLN A 268 -93.67 0.12 -31.60
N MET A 269 -93.39 -1.12 -31.98
CA MET A 269 -94.31 -1.93 -32.79
C MET A 269 -95.63 -2.16 -32.07
N MET A 270 -95.59 -2.45 -30.77
CA MET A 270 -96.78 -2.59 -29.95
C MET A 270 -97.56 -1.27 -29.81
N SER A 271 -96.87 -0.14 -29.65
CA SER A 271 -97.48 1.19 -29.61
C SER A 271 -98.16 1.55 -30.93
N VAL A 272 -97.50 1.32 -32.06
CA VAL A 272 -98.05 1.54 -33.41
C VAL A 272 -99.28 0.64 -33.62
N ALA A 273 -99.19 -0.65 -33.31
CA ALA A 273 -100.32 -1.57 -33.45
C ALA A 273 -101.52 -1.21 -32.54
N HIS A 274 -101.27 -0.61 -31.38
CA HIS A 274 -102.32 -0.07 -30.52
C HIS A 274 -102.93 1.22 -31.10
N ALA A 275 -102.10 2.12 -31.62
CA ALA A 275 -102.56 3.35 -32.26
C ALA A 275 -103.38 3.07 -33.53
N GLU A 276 -102.97 2.11 -34.36
CA GLU A 276 -103.73 1.64 -35.53
C GLU A 276 -105.09 1.10 -35.12
N ARG A 277 -105.15 0.26 -34.07
CA ARG A 277 -106.41 -0.26 -33.53
C ARG A 277 -107.33 0.85 -33.01
N LEU A 278 -106.79 1.84 -32.30
CA LEU A 278 -107.57 3.00 -31.85
C LEU A 278 -108.10 3.82 -33.03
N ALA A 279 -107.25 4.10 -34.03
CA ALA A 279 -107.63 4.81 -35.23
C ALA A 279 -108.72 4.07 -36.01
N GLU A 280 -108.63 2.74 -36.11
CA GLU A 280 -109.66 1.91 -36.75
C GLU A 280 -111.00 2.00 -36.01
N VAL A 281 -110.98 1.96 -34.67
CA VAL A 281 -112.17 2.17 -33.83
C VAL A 281 -112.75 3.57 -34.02
N GLU A 282 -111.92 4.61 -34.08
CA GLU A 282 -112.37 5.98 -34.33
C GLU A 282 -112.99 6.15 -35.72
N VAL A 283 -112.36 5.58 -36.75
CA VAL A 283 -112.88 5.57 -38.12
C VAL A 283 -114.22 4.84 -38.17
N ARG A 284 -114.34 3.68 -37.50
CA ARG A 284 -115.60 2.94 -37.41
C ARG A 284 -116.69 3.76 -36.72
N LYS A 285 -116.38 4.35 -35.56
CA LYS A 285 -117.31 5.24 -34.83
C LYS A 285 -117.75 6.41 -35.70
N LYS A 286 -116.83 7.09 -36.39
CA LYS A 286 -117.17 8.20 -37.29
C LYS A 286 -118.02 7.74 -38.47
N ARG A 287 -117.73 6.59 -39.07
CA ARG A 287 -118.57 6.01 -40.14
C ARG A 287 -119.98 5.73 -39.65
N GLU A 288 -120.12 5.07 -38.51
CA GLU A 288 -121.43 4.78 -37.89
C GLU A 288 -122.21 6.06 -37.56
N LEU A 289 -121.55 7.07 -36.98
CA LEU A 289 -122.16 8.38 -36.73
C LEU A 289 -122.59 9.07 -38.02
N MET A 290 -121.75 9.05 -39.06
CA MET A 290 -122.08 9.63 -40.37
C MET A 290 -123.23 8.89 -41.05
N THR A 291 -123.33 7.56 -40.92
CA THR A 291 -124.49 6.81 -41.43
C THR A 291 -125.76 7.19 -40.68
N ILE A 292 -125.70 7.33 -39.35
CA ILE A 292 -126.84 7.77 -38.53
C ILE A 292 -127.24 9.21 -38.90
N GLU A 293 -126.28 10.11 -39.09
CA GLU A 293 -126.55 11.49 -39.52
C GLU A 293 -127.12 11.55 -40.93
N ALA A 294 -126.61 10.75 -41.87
CA ALA A 294 -127.13 10.63 -43.22
C ALA A 294 -128.58 10.10 -43.20
N GLU A 295 -128.86 9.05 -42.42
CA GLU A 295 -130.21 8.52 -42.23
C GLU A 295 -131.15 9.54 -41.58
N LYS A 296 -130.70 10.23 -40.52
CA LYS A 296 -131.46 11.30 -39.85
C LYS A 296 -131.75 12.46 -40.80
N PHE A 297 -130.76 12.86 -41.61
CA PHE A 297 -130.91 13.90 -42.61
C PHE A 297 -131.88 13.45 -43.71
N GLN A 298 -131.76 12.22 -44.19
CA GLN A 298 -132.68 11.64 -45.17
C GLN A 298 -134.12 11.59 -44.63
N GLN A 299 -134.31 11.19 -43.36
CA GLN A 299 -135.61 11.24 -42.69
C GLN A 299 -136.14 12.68 -42.58
N MET A 300 -135.30 13.65 -42.20
CA MET A 300 -135.67 15.08 -42.17
C MET A 300 -136.07 15.61 -43.55
N VAL A 301 -135.32 15.28 -44.60
CA VAL A 301 -135.64 15.72 -45.97
C VAL A 301 -136.95 15.07 -46.46
N SER A 302 -137.16 13.79 -46.14
CA SER A 302 -138.39 13.09 -46.52
C SER A 302 -139.63 13.62 -45.81
N SER A 303 -139.53 14.07 -44.55
CA SER A 303 -140.65 14.60 -43.79
C SER A 303 -141.00 16.04 -44.16
N VAL A 304 -140.02 16.83 -44.62
CA VAL A 304 -140.26 18.18 -45.14
C VAL A 304 -140.81 18.16 -46.56
N GLY A 305 -140.48 17.14 -47.38
CA GLY A 305 -140.98 16.98 -48.74
C GLY A 305 -140.24 17.82 -49.78
N GLN A 306 -139.94 17.23 -50.94
CA GLN A 306 -139.13 17.86 -52.01
C GLN A 306 -139.76 19.15 -52.52
N ASP A 307 -141.09 19.18 -52.67
CA ASP A 307 -141.82 20.35 -53.18
C ASP A 307 -141.75 21.55 -52.23
N THR A 308 -141.71 21.29 -50.92
CA THR A 308 -141.67 22.32 -49.87
C THR A 308 -140.28 22.93 -49.72
N LEU A 309 -139.21 22.15 -49.91
CA LEU A 309 -137.83 22.66 -49.97
C LEU A 309 -137.59 23.54 -51.19
N VAL A 310 -138.17 23.17 -52.34
CA VAL A 310 -138.13 24.00 -53.56
C VAL A 310 -138.94 25.29 -53.38
N ALA A 311 -140.11 25.21 -52.72
CA ALA A 311 -140.91 26.39 -52.39
C ALA A 311 -140.22 27.33 -51.39
N LEU A 312 -139.55 26.80 -50.37
CA LEU A 312 -138.78 27.61 -49.42
C LEU A 312 -137.58 28.30 -50.09
N ALA A 313 -136.88 27.61 -51.00
CA ALA A 313 -135.78 28.18 -51.75
C ALA A 313 -136.24 29.26 -52.77
N ARG A 314 -137.48 29.18 -53.27
CA ARG A 314 -138.09 30.18 -54.19
C ARG A 314 -138.81 31.34 -53.49
N ALA A 315 -139.10 31.24 -52.19
CA ALA A 315 -139.83 32.28 -51.44
C ALA A 315 -139.04 33.59 -51.21
N GLY A 316 -137.71 33.54 -51.25
CA GLY A 316 -136.85 34.73 -51.15
C GLY A 316 -136.90 35.66 -52.38
N PRO A 317 -136.66 35.13 -53.60
CA PRO A 317 -136.68 35.92 -54.83
C PRO A 317 -138.07 36.53 -55.17
N ASP A 318 -139.16 35.78 -55.02
CA ASP A 318 -140.50 36.21 -55.47
C ASP A 318 -141.14 37.31 -54.61
N GLY A 319 -140.77 37.40 -53.32
CA GLY A 319 -141.22 38.46 -52.43
C GLY A 319 -140.45 39.78 -52.63
N GLN A 320 -139.17 39.70 -52.98
CA GLN A 320 -138.29 40.85 -53.15
C GLN A 320 -138.51 41.56 -54.51
N VAL A 321 -138.95 40.86 -55.56
CA VAL A 321 -139.27 41.46 -56.87
C VAL A 321 -140.59 42.26 -56.83
N LYS A 322 -141.64 41.77 -56.16
CA LYS A 322 -142.93 42.49 -56.05
C LYS A 322 -142.87 43.77 -55.21
N MET A 323 -141.96 43.84 -54.24
CA MET A 323 -141.79 45.04 -53.40
C MET A 323 -140.95 46.12 -54.10
N LEU A 324 -140.01 45.72 -54.96
CA LEU A 324 -139.22 46.61 -55.82
C LEU A 324 -140.05 47.22 -56.98
N GLU A 325 -141.17 46.59 -57.39
CA GLU A 325 -142.06 47.08 -58.45
C GLU A 325 -143.12 48.11 -57.97
N ALA A 326 -143.57 48.04 -56.71
CA ALA A 326 -144.68 48.86 -56.19
C ALA A 326 -144.31 50.26 -55.68
N LEU A 327 -143.03 50.57 -55.46
CA LEU A 327 -142.56 51.87 -54.95
C LEU A 327 -141.87 52.77 -56.00
N GLY A 328 -141.91 52.39 -57.28
CA GLY A 328 -141.88 53.34 -58.39
C GLY A 328 -140.56 54.06 -58.70
N LEU A 329 -139.40 53.49 -58.41
CA LEU A 329 -138.12 53.99 -58.96
C LEU A 329 -137.25 52.85 -59.52
N SER A 330 -137.23 52.82 -60.85
CA SER A 330 -136.26 52.17 -61.72
C SER A 330 -134.95 52.95 -61.76
N GLY A 331 -133.83 52.25 -61.62
CA GLY A 331 -132.49 52.74 -61.98
C GLY A 331 -131.57 52.97 -60.78
N TYR A 332 -130.32 52.50 -60.76
CA TYR A 332 -129.49 51.95 -61.82
C TYR A 332 -128.46 51.03 -61.18
N LEU A 333 -128.41 49.78 -61.65
CA LEU A 333 -127.41 48.79 -61.30
C LEU A 333 -126.20 49.01 -62.22
N ILE A 334 -125.14 49.61 -61.70
CA ILE A 334 -123.82 49.56 -62.35
C ILE A 334 -123.08 48.37 -61.74
N THR A 335 -123.11 47.26 -62.46
CA THR A 335 -122.27 46.09 -62.19
C THR A 335 -120.93 46.24 -62.88
N ASP A 336 -119.83 46.14 -62.13
CA ASP A 336 -118.57 45.64 -62.68
C ASP A 336 -118.30 44.23 -62.13
N GLY A 337 -118.85 43.26 -62.84
CA GLY A 337 -118.14 42.09 -63.37
C GLY A 337 -117.61 40.99 -62.44
N LYS A 338 -117.17 41.24 -61.21
CA LYS A 338 -116.43 40.22 -60.43
C LYS A 338 -116.77 40.07 -58.95
N SER A 339 -117.60 40.92 -58.37
CA SER A 339 -118.12 40.76 -56.99
C SER A 339 -119.44 41.51 -56.78
N PRO A 340 -120.59 40.85 -56.52
CA PRO A 340 -121.72 41.54 -55.91
C PRO A 340 -121.43 41.73 -54.41
N VAL A 341 -121.14 42.97 -54.02
CA VAL A 341 -121.04 43.38 -52.61
C VAL A 341 -122.44 43.25 -52.00
N ASN A 342 -122.60 42.27 -51.12
CA ASN A 342 -123.82 42.04 -50.37
C ASN A 342 -123.91 43.05 -49.21
N LEU A 343 -124.60 44.16 -49.43
CA LEU A 343 -124.80 45.26 -48.46
C LEU A 343 -125.73 44.89 -47.28
N LEU A 344 -126.12 43.62 -47.13
CA LEU A 344 -126.82 43.09 -45.96
C LEU A 344 -125.85 42.64 -44.84
N GLY A 345 -124.57 42.37 -45.17
CA GLY A 345 -123.58 41.90 -44.20
C GLY A 345 -123.04 42.97 -43.23
N THR A 346 -123.27 44.25 -43.52
CA THR A 346 -122.78 45.37 -42.71
C THR A 346 -123.65 45.68 -41.47
N ALA A 347 -124.82 45.07 -41.32
CA ALA A 347 -125.69 45.27 -40.15
C ALA A 347 -125.49 44.22 -39.03
N GLU A 348 -125.01 43.00 -39.35
CA GLU A 348 -124.79 41.95 -38.33
C GLU A 348 -123.36 41.96 -37.72
N GLY A 349 -122.38 42.56 -38.42
CA GLY A 349 -121.00 42.65 -37.93
C GLY A 349 -120.77 43.58 -36.74
N ILE A 350 -121.70 44.49 -36.44
CA ILE A 350 -121.57 45.48 -35.35
C ILE A 350 -122.16 44.96 -34.02
N ILE A 351 -123.06 43.96 -34.06
CA ILE A 351 -123.72 43.44 -32.84
C ILE A 351 -122.92 42.30 -32.18
N ARG A 352 -122.00 41.63 -32.91
CA ARG A 352 -121.22 40.50 -32.38
C ARG A 352 -119.85 40.85 -31.77
N GLY A 353 -119.56 42.14 -31.61
CA GLY A 353 -118.35 42.66 -30.96
C GLY A 353 -118.39 42.77 -29.43
N ILE A 354 -119.23 42.04 -28.67
CA ILE A 354 -119.39 42.28 -27.22
C ILE A 354 -119.23 41.04 -26.32
N SER A 355 -119.19 39.79 -26.83
CA SER A 355 -119.38 38.62 -25.93
C SER A 355 -118.23 37.62 -25.73
N GLN A 356 -117.06 37.70 -26.37
CA GLN A 356 -115.91 36.82 -26.03
C GLN A 356 -114.54 37.45 -26.36
N ALA A 357 -114.10 38.40 -25.54
CA ALA A 357 -112.71 38.88 -25.51
C ALA A 357 -112.25 39.09 -24.05
N GLU A 358 -112.37 38.06 -23.23
CA GLU A 358 -111.70 37.92 -21.92
C GLU A 358 -111.36 36.43 -21.68
N GLN A 359 -110.20 35.98 -22.21
CA GLN A 359 -109.20 35.07 -21.59
C GLN A 359 -108.14 34.66 -22.60
#